data_AF-A0A4R4KDZ9-F1
#
_entry.id   AF-A0A4R4KDZ9-F1
#
_cell.length_a   1.000
_cell.length_b   1.000
_cell.length_c   1.000
_cell.angle_alpha   90.00
_cell.angle_beta   90.00
_cell.angle_gamma   90.00
#
_symmetry.space_group_name_H-M   'P 1'
#
loop_
_entity.id
_entity.type
_entity.pdbx_description
1 polymer ?
#
loop_
_entity_poly.entity_id
_entity_poly.type
_entity_poly.pdbx_seq_one_letter_code
_entity_poly.pdbx_strand_id
1 'polypeptide(L)'
;MKKQTGFLLLFLGCLSAGPGWAQEVFQECSAAFLDSKLVVDEYSPKGKCILSKSAVGELRVQTLELTSETAKPLQEIAFRVAIKDAKTGTLLLFNEAPQTAVDVESLLAKCNIGDKLVLLTLDIRYSLPHNEILIQ
;
A
#
# COMPACT_ATOMS: atom_id res chain seq x y z
N MET A 1 -33.23 -67.31 -21.69
CA MET A 1 -33.74 -65.92 -21.57
C MET A 1 -33.58 -65.44 -20.14
N LYS A 2 -33.29 -64.14 -19.94
CA LYS A 2 -32.99 -63.39 -18.68
C LYS A 2 -31.49 -63.36 -18.34
N LYS A 3 -30.71 -62.52 -19.04
CA LYS A 3 -30.42 -61.08 -18.83
C LYS A 3 -29.39 -60.83 -17.71
N GLN A 4 -28.12 -60.77 -18.11
CA GLN A 4 -27.07 -60.00 -17.45
C GLN A 4 -27.37 -58.51 -17.58
N THR A 5 -27.24 -57.76 -16.50
CA THR A 5 -27.25 -56.28 -16.43
C THR A 5 -26.70 -56.00 -15.03
N GLY A 6 -25.44 -55.59 -14.86
CA GLY A 6 -24.86 -54.34 -15.33
C GLY A 6 -24.45 -53.57 -14.06
N PHE A 7 -23.36 -53.98 -13.41
CA PHE A 7 -22.80 -53.28 -12.26
C PHE A 7 -21.84 -52.21 -12.78
N LEU A 8 -22.34 -50.99 -12.96
CA LEU A 8 -21.53 -49.83 -13.33
C LEU A 8 -22.14 -48.57 -12.71
N LEU A 9 -21.69 -48.22 -11.50
CA LEU A 9 -21.88 -46.89 -10.91
C LEU A 9 -20.56 -46.46 -10.27
N LEU A 10 -19.68 -45.96 -11.13
CA LEU A 10 -18.46 -45.22 -10.82
C LEU A 10 -18.68 -43.83 -11.41
N PHE A 11 -18.21 -42.78 -10.71
CA PHE A 11 -18.26 -41.35 -11.04
C PHE A 11 -19.54 -40.59 -10.72
N LEU A 12 -19.61 -40.00 -9.52
CA LEU A 12 -20.06 -38.61 -9.36
C LEU A 12 -19.68 -38.09 -7.96
N GLY A 13 -18.47 -37.54 -7.81
CA GLY A 13 -18.00 -37.10 -6.50
C GLY A 13 -16.73 -36.26 -6.52
N CYS A 14 -16.61 -35.31 -7.45
CA CYS A 14 -15.61 -34.25 -7.44
C CYS A 14 -16.06 -33.17 -8.41
N LEU A 15 -16.71 -32.11 -7.93
CA LEU A 15 -16.81 -30.77 -8.55
C LEU A 15 -17.78 -29.89 -7.75
N SER A 16 -17.52 -29.72 -6.46
CA SER A 16 -17.98 -28.53 -5.73
C SER A 16 -16.77 -27.63 -5.49
N ALA A 17 -16.15 -27.20 -6.59
CA ALA A 17 -15.40 -25.94 -6.58
C ALA A 17 -16.44 -24.83 -6.41
N GLY A 18 -16.87 -24.59 -5.17
CA GLY A 18 -17.60 -23.36 -4.86
C GLY A 18 -16.75 -22.18 -5.33
N PRO A 19 -17.35 -21.11 -5.86
CA PRO A 19 -16.59 -19.91 -6.19
C PRO A 19 -15.89 -19.46 -4.91
N GLY A 20 -14.56 -19.58 -4.89
CA GLY A 20 -13.77 -18.88 -3.89
C GLY A 20 -13.99 -17.41 -4.18
N TRP A 21 -14.75 -16.74 -3.32
CA TRP A 21 -14.85 -15.29 -3.33
C TRP A 21 -13.43 -14.80 -3.02
N ALA A 22 -12.67 -14.52 -4.08
CA ALA A 22 -11.41 -13.82 -3.95
C ALA A 22 -11.71 -12.56 -3.16
N GLN A 23 -11.03 -12.35 -2.03
CA GLN A 23 -11.11 -11.09 -1.30
C GLN A 23 -10.93 -9.97 -2.34
N GLU A 24 -11.84 -9.01 -2.39
CA GLU A 24 -11.64 -7.81 -3.21
C GLU A 24 -10.53 -6.98 -2.55
N VAL A 25 -9.29 -7.38 -2.82
CA VAL A 25 -8.06 -6.85 -2.22
C VAL A 25 -7.73 -5.52 -2.91
N PHE A 26 -7.93 -4.43 -2.17
CA PHE A 26 -7.72 -3.03 -2.55
C PHE A 26 -8.52 -2.51 -3.75
N GLN A 27 -9.53 -1.67 -3.48
CA GLN A 27 -10.35 -1.05 -4.53
C GLN A 27 -9.92 0.39 -4.87
N GLU A 28 -9.16 1.04 -3.99
CA GLU A 28 -8.80 2.44 -4.12
C GLU A 28 -7.27 2.61 -4.14
N CYS A 29 -6.73 3.08 -5.27
CA CYS A 29 -5.31 3.41 -5.40
C CYS A 29 -4.97 4.69 -4.63
N SER A 30 -3.87 4.68 -3.91
CA SER A 30 -3.37 5.82 -3.14
C SER A 30 -1.87 6.03 -3.29
N ALA A 31 -1.41 7.26 -3.04
CA ALA A 31 0.01 7.60 -3.01
C ALA A 31 0.32 8.61 -1.91
N ALA A 32 1.61 8.71 -1.61
CA ALA A 32 2.17 9.76 -0.78
C ALA A 32 2.40 11.03 -1.59
N PHE A 33 2.01 12.15 -1.01
CA PHE A 33 2.23 13.49 -1.53
C PHE A 33 3.00 14.32 -0.50
N LEU A 34 3.98 15.08 -0.94
CA LEU A 34 4.55 16.17 -0.17
C LEU A 34 3.91 17.46 -0.68
N ASP A 35 3.10 18.08 0.18
CA ASP A 35 2.14 19.13 -0.15
C ASP A 35 1.15 18.69 -1.24
N SER A 36 1.47 18.95 -2.51
CA SER A 36 0.66 18.59 -3.68
C SER A 36 1.47 17.88 -4.76
N LYS A 37 2.70 17.47 -4.45
CA LYS A 37 3.58 16.76 -5.37
C LYS A 37 3.67 15.30 -4.97
N LEU A 38 3.50 14.42 -5.94
CA LEU A 38 3.70 12.99 -5.77
C LEU A 38 5.14 12.73 -5.29
N VAL A 39 5.30 11.92 -4.25
CA VAL A 39 6.64 11.60 -3.71
C VAL A 39 7.38 10.59 -4.57
N VAL A 40 6.63 9.68 -5.23
CA VAL A 40 7.23 8.75 -6.19
C VAL A 40 7.57 9.50 -7.48
N ASP A 41 8.75 9.24 -8.05
CA ASP A 41 9.19 9.83 -9.31
C ASP A 41 8.39 9.32 -10.53
N GLU A 42 8.03 8.06 -10.51
CA GLU A 42 7.26 7.36 -11.53
C GLU A 42 6.30 6.38 -10.86
N TYR A 43 5.01 6.45 -11.18
CA TYR A 43 4.03 5.51 -10.64
C TYR A 43 4.10 4.16 -11.38
N SER A 44 5.17 3.40 -11.12
CA SER A 44 5.43 2.07 -11.68
C SER A 44 6.17 1.20 -10.67
N PRO A 45 6.26 -0.13 -10.86
CA PRO A 45 7.00 -1.00 -9.92
C PRO A 45 8.49 -0.64 -9.73
N LYS A 46 9.05 0.21 -10.60
CA LYS A 46 10.44 0.69 -10.51
C LYS A 46 10.55 2.09 -9.90
N GLY A 47 9.42 2.75 -9.67
CA GLY A 47 9.32 4.05 -9.06
C GLY A 47 10.03 4.12 -7.71
N LYS A 48 10.73 5.21 -7.48
CA LYS A 48 11.48 5.48 -6.26
C LYS A 48 10.77 6.57 -5.48
N CYS A 49 10.55 6.30 -4.20
CA CYS A 49 10.15 7.30 -3.23
C CYS A 49 11.35 7.74 -2.43
N ILE A 50 11.79 8.98 -2.64
CA ILE A 50 12.94 9.55 -1.96
C ILE A 50 12.57 10.94 -1.45
N LEU A 51 12.87 11.21 -0.18
CA LEU A 51 12.79 12.54 0.39
C LEU A 51 14.18 12.98 0.83
N SER A 52 14.48 14.25 0.55
CA SER A 52 15.68 14.86 1.11
C SER A 52 15.54 14.95 2.63
N LYS A 53 16.65 14.76 3.35
CA LYS A 53 16.76 15.07 4.78
C LYS A 53 16.41 16.52 5.14
N SER A 54 16.44 17.41 4.14
CA SER A 54 16.11 18.83 4.22
C SER A 54 14.75 19.19 3.62
N ALA A 55 13.93 18.20 3.26
CA ALA A 55 12.58 18.45 2.76
C ALA A 55 11.72 19.14 3.83
N VAL A 56 10.79 19.97 3.36
CA VAL A 56 9.85 20.75 4.18
C VAL A 56 8.45 20.57 3.62
N GLY A 57 7.45 20.85 4.44
CA GLY A 57 6.03 20.75 4.06
C GLY A 57 5.30 19.58 4.70
N GLU A 58 4.09 19.32 4.21
CA GLU A 58 3.19 18.33 4.79
C GLU A 58 3.15 17.05 3.97
N LEU A 59 3.51 15.94 4.60
CA LEU A 59 3.35 14.62 4.03
C LEU A 59 1.91 14.16 4.21
N ARG A 60 1.25 13.81 3.11
CA ARG A 60 -0.13 13.33 3.07
C ARG A 60 -0.23 12.03 2.29
N VAL A 61 -1.23 11.21 2.61
CA VAL A 61 -1.62 10.06 1.79
C VAL A 61 -2.98 10.34 1.20
N GLN A 62 -3.09 10.24 -0.12
CA GLN A 62 -4.32 10.55 -0.83
C GLN A 62 -4.66 9.45 -1.82
N THR A 63 -5.95 9.15 -1.97
CA THR A 63 -6.44 8.42 -3.13
C THR A 63 -6.14 9.22 -4.39
N LEU A 64 -5.97 8.51 -5.49
CA LEU A 64 -5.68 9.15 -6.75
C LEU A 64 -6.33 8.42 -7.93
N GLU A 65 -6.63 9.20 -8.95
CA GLU A 65 -7.00 8.72 -10.26
C GLU A 65 -5.77 8.73 -11.15
N LEU A 66 -5.34 7.55 -11.60
CA LEU A 66 -4.28 7.41 -12.60
C LEU A 66 -4.91 7.51 -13.97
N THR A 67 -4.58 8.57 -14.69
CA THR A 67 -4.82 8.66 -16.13
C THR A 67 -3.53 8.33 -16.87
N SER A 68 -3.59 8.15 -18.19
CA SER A 68 -2.40 7.96 -19.04
C SER A 68 -1.41 9.13 -18.97
N GLU A 69 -1.83 10.29 -18.48
CA GLU A 69 -1.07 11.53 -18.53
C GLU A 69 -0.73 12.09 -17.14
N THR A 70 -1.56 11.84 -16.13
CA THR A 70 -1.40 12.46 -14.79
C THR A 70 -1.94 11.59 -13.66
N ALA A 71 -1.34 11.74 -12.48
CA ALA A 71 -1.89 11.27 -11.21
C ALA A 71 -2.60 12.44 -10.52
N LYS A 72 -3.94 12.36 -10.42
CA LYS A 72 -4.74 13.42 -9.79
C LYS A 72 -5.13 13.02 -8.37
N PRO A 73 -4.77 13.79 -7.33
CA PRO A 73 -5.20 13.52 -5.96
C PRO A 73 -6.72 13.75 -5.83
N LEU A 74 -7.40 12.89 -5.08
CA LEU A 74 -8.84 12.92 -4.87
C LEU A 74 -9.21 13.18 -3.40
N GLN A 75 -8.91 12.24 -2.52
CA GLN A 75 -9.32 12.29 -1.11
C GLN A 75 -8.14 11.95 -0.18
N GLU A 76 -7.98 12.72 0.89
CA GLU A 76 -7.03 12.39 1.96
C GLU A 76 -7.48 11.18 2.77
N ILE A 77 -6.52 10.30 3.07
CA ILE A 77 -6.73 9.09 3.86
C ILE A 77 -5.98 9.24 5.18
N ALA A 78 -6.60 8.80 6.29
CA ALA A 78 -5.90 8.71 7.56
C ALA A 78 -4.87 7.57 7.55
N PHE A 79 -3.65 7.86 7.98
CA PHE A 79 -2.54 6.93 8.00
C PHE A 79 -1.70 7.06 9.27
N ARG A 80 -0.80 6.10 9.45
CA ARG A 80 0.30 6.17 10.42
C ARG A 80 1.63 6.11 9.71
N VAL A 81 2.66 6.62 10.36
CA VAL A 81 4.04 6.60 9.88
C VAL A 81 4.88 5.85 10.89
N ALA A 82 5.71 4.95 10.40
CA ALA A 82 6.81 4.37 11.15
C ALA A 82 8.15 4.75 10.50
N ILE A 83 9.20 4.78 11.30
CA ILE A 83 10.58 4.94 10.84
C ILE A 83 11.21 3.56 10.86
N LYS A 84 11.75 3.13 9.73
CA LYS A 84 12.54 1.90 9.57
C LYS A 84 14.01 2.29 9.56
N ASP A 85 14.71 1.96 10.64
CA ASP A 85 16.14 2.25 10.78
C ASP A 85 16.96 1.49 9.73
N ALA A 86 17.86 2.19 9.04
CA ALA A 86 18.64 1.66 7.93
C ALA A 86 19.58 0.53 8.31
N LYS A 87 20.08 0.57 9.56
CA LYS A 87 21.15 -0.33 10.03
C LYS A 87 20.58 -1.63 10.58
N THR A 88 19.48 -1.53 11.31
CA THR A 88 18.88 -2.63 12.08
C THR A 88 17.58 -3.14 11.46
N GLY A 89 16.93 -2.35 10.60
CA GLY A 89 15.60 -2.64 10.07
C GLY A 89 14.47 -2.48 11.10
N THR A 90 14.77 -1.96 12.29
CA THR A 90 13.79 -1.79 13.37
C THR A 90 12.74 -0.77 12.96
N LEU A 91 11.45 -1.10 13.17
CA LEU A 91 10.34 -0.19 12.97
C LEU A 91 9.99 0.52 14.27
N LEU A 92 10.05 1.85 14.26
CA LEU A 92 9.54 2.69 15.33
C LEU A 92 8.30 3.43 14.84
N LEU A 93 7.16 3.21 15.48
CA LEU A 93 5.96 3.98 15.19
C LEU A 93 6.18 5.45 15.59
N PHE A 94 6.01 6.38 14.65
CA PHE A 94 6.20 7.81 14.88
C PHE A 94 4.96 8.45 15.51
N ASN A 95 3.77 8.16 14.99
CA ASN A 95 2.50 8.66 15.51
C ASN A 95 1.58 7.52 15.98
N GLU A 96 1.11 7.60 17.22
CA GLU A 96 0.15 6.64 17.77
C GLU A 96 -1.27 6.86 17.24
N ALA A 97 -1.68 8.12 17.12
CA ALA A 97 -2.99 8.48 16.58
C ALA A 97 -2.93 8.58 15.04
N PRO A 98 -3.95 8.04 14.33
CA PRO A 98 -4.15 8.32 12.91
C PRO A 98 -4.11 9.81 12.56
N GLN A 99 -3.44 10.17 11.47
CA GLN A 99 -3.39 11.54 10.96
C GLN A 99 -3.61 11.54 9.44
N THR A 100 -4.15 12.64 8.90
CA THR A 100 -4.29 12.83 7.44
C THR A 100 -3.13 13.63 6.84
N ALA A 101 -2.36 14.32 7.68
CA ALA A 101 -1.15 15.04 7.31
C ALA A 101 -0.13 14.94 8.46
N VAL A 102 1.14 14.86 8.10
CA VAL A 102 2.26 14.89 9.05
C VAL A 102 3.28 15.92 8.59
N ASP A 103 3.69 16.80 9.49
CA ASP A 103 4.80 17.71 9.24
C ASP A 103 6.10 16.91 8.99
N VAL A 104 6.66 17.07 7.78
CA VAL A 104 7.81 16.26 7.37
C VAL A 104 9.06 16.64 8.15
N GLU A 105 9.18 17.91 8.58
CA GLU A 105 10.34 18.39 9.32
C GLU A 105 10.48 17.68 10.67
N SER A 106 9.37 17.54 11.39
CA SER A 106 9.28 16.80 12.65
C SER A 106 9.60 15.31 12.50
N LEU A 107 9.14 14.69 11.40
CA LEU A 107 9.49 13.31 11.04
C LEU A 107 10.98 13.17 10.77
N LEU A 108 11.50 14.02 9.89
CA LEU A 108 12.89 13.97 9.46
C LEU A 108 13.82 14.25 10.62
N ALA A 109 13.48 15.10 11.59
CA ALA A 109 14.29 15.34 12.79
C ALA A 109 14.61 14.06 13.59
N LYS A 110 13.83 12.98 13.41
CA LYS A 110 14.05 11.67 14.04
C LYS A 110 14.72 10.63 13.14
N CYS A 111 14.90 10.94 11.85
CA CYS A 111 15.48 10.04 10.86
C CYS A 111 16.97 10.34 10.65
N ASN A 112 17.71 9.34 10.18
CA ASN A 112 19.03 9.45 9.59
C ASN A 112 18.96 9.23 8.07
N ILE A 113 20.01 9.63 7.35
CA ILE A 113 20.17 9.27 5.94
C ILE A 113 20.23 7.74 5.83
N GLY A 114 19.47 7.18 4.90
CA GLY A 114 19.30 5.74 4.68
C GLY A 114 18.08 5.14 5.37
N ASP A 115 17.51 5.81 6.39
CA ASP A 115 16.27 5.35 7.02
C ASP A 115 15.12 5.41 6.01
N LYS A 116 14.04 4.69 6.31
CA LYS A 116 12.82 4.77 5.51
C LYS A 116 11.63 5.19 6.37
N LEU A 117 10.80 6.07 5.83
CA LEU A 117 9.44 6.25 6.33
C LEU A 117 8.58 5.13 5.77
N VAL A 118 7.80 4.48 6.62
CA VAL A 118 6.83 3.44 6.25
C VAL A 118 5.45 3.97 6.54
N LEU A 119 4.66 4.15 5.49
CA LEU A 119 3.30 4.63 5.55
C LEU A 119 2.35 3.45 5.71
N LEU A 120 1.46 3.55 6.68
CA LEU A 120 0.55 2.49 7.07
C LEU A 120 -0.89 2.98 6.88
N THR A 121 -1.58 2.41 5.89
CA THR A 121 -3.02 2.60 5.74
C THR A 121 -3.76 1.88 6.87
N LEU A 122 -4.91 2.41 7.25
CA LEU A 122 -5.72 1.88 8.36
C LEU A 122 -6.90 1.03 7.89
N ASP A 123 -7.14 1.01 6.59
CA ASP A 123 -8.24 0.31 5.95
C ASP A 123 -7.71 -0.47 4.74
N ILE A 124 -8.11 -1.73 4.63
CA ILE A 124 -7.69 -2.66 3.57
C ILE A 124 -8.21 -2.28 2.19
N ARG A 125 -9.14 -1.33 2.08
CA ARG A 125 -9.64 -0.84 0.79
C ARG A 125 -8.60 -0.04 0.01
N TYR A 126 -7.60 0.54 0.69
CA TYR A 126 -6.58 1.39 0.09
C TYR A 126 -5.30 0.63 -0.25
N SER A 127 -4.95 0.59 -1.53
CA SER A 127 -3.62 0.15 -1.98
C SER A 127 -2.66 1.32 -1.93
N LEU A 128 -1.55 1.17 -1.23
CA LEU A 128 -0.43 2.12 -1.23
C LEU A 128 0.84 1.38 -1.69
N PRO A 129 1.05 1.17 -3.01
CA PRO A 129 2.17 0.37 -3.51
C PRO A 129 3.54 0.92 -3.11
N HIS A 130 3.65 2.25 -3.06
CA HIS A 130 4.86 2.98 -2.71
C HIS A 130 4.81 3.47 -1.26
N ASN A 131 4.65 2.53 -0.33
CA ASN A 131 4.47 2.84 1.09
C ASN A 131 5.79 3.09 1.85
N GLU A 132 6.95 2.75 1.28
CA GLU A 132 8.26 3.05 1.87
C GLU A 132 8.92 4.24 1.13
N ILE A 133 9.36 5.25 1.88
CA ILE A 133 10.06 6.43 1.37
C ILE A 133 11.47 6.47 1.96
N LEU A 134 12.50 6.45 1.12
CA LEU A 134 13.90 6.56 1.53
C LEU A 134 14.27 7.99 1.91
N ILE A 135 15.00 8.16 3.01
CA ILE A 135 15.60 9.45 3.39
C ILE A 135 17.01 9.55 2.82
N GLN A 136 17.29 10.60 2.05
CA GLN A 136 18.59 10.86 1.42
C GLN A 136 19.14 12.27 1.68
#